data_AF-A0A7X7E5U5-F1
#
_entry.id   AF-A0A7X7E5U5-F1
#
_cell.length_a   1.000
_cell.length_b   1.000
_cell.length_c   1.000
_cell.angle_alpha   90.00
_cell.angle_beta   90.00
_cell.angle_gamma   90.00
#
_symmetry.space_group_name_H-M   'P 1'
#
loop_
_entity.id
_entity.type
_entity.pdbx_description
1 polymer ?
#
loop_
_entity_poly.entity_id
_entity_poly.type
_entity_poly.pdbx_seq_one_letter_code
_entity_poly.pdbx_strand_id
1 'polypeptide(L)'
;MSIEYFAYTKDPSGPALKIVKELMRSIGWEIILLDDDTKVYSGDRLIDGIVLGWKIDDNNAAQLRNLKDYKDNEVLLPYYNDDVLGSVEMYVETEYKLSENLNKEEIKELVEDIGKSNVDIMQKSSFFASIRTSSGRNEISHELQYLLAYAICLANGGLFEDEMQGEYYQLEKASVMPSVESLGF
;
A
#
# COMPACT_ATOMS: atom_id res chain seq x y z
N MET A 1 13.94 -6.60 10.68
CA MET A 1 13.49 -7.17 9.39
C MET A 1 12.53 -6.14 8.82
N SER A 2 12.73 -5.68 7.58
CA SER A 2 11.73 -4.84 6.91
C SER A 2 10.63 -5.79 6.44
N ILE A 3 9.38 -5.50 6.77
CA ILE A 3 8.22 -6.23 6.25
C ILE A 3 7.81 -5.51 4.97
N GLU A 4 7.51 -6.23 3.90
CA GLU A 4 6.97 -5.67 2.66
C GLU A 4 5.60 -6.27 2.35
N TYR A 5 4.73 -5.46 1.74
CA TYR A 5 3.49 -5.93 1.15
C TYR A 5 3.51 -5.62 -0.33
N PHE A 6 3.01 -6.55 -1.13
CA PHE A 6 3.02 -6.42 -2.58
C PHE A 6 1.60 -6.44 -3.15
N ALA A 7 1.38 -5.58 -4.13
CA ALA A 7 0.12 -5.45 -4.84
C ALA A 7 0.34 -5.55 -6.36
N TYR A 8 -0.25 -6.57 -6.97
CA TYR A 8 -0.15 -6.84 -8.41
C TYR A 8 -1.51 -6.62 -9.08
N THR A 9 -1.57 -5.78 -10.11
CA THR A 9 -2.84 -5.52 -10.83
C THR A 9 -2.66 -5.55 -12.35
N LYS A 10 -3.75 -5.84 -13.08
CA LYS A 10 -3.75 -5.98 -14.55
C LYS A 10 -3.77 -4.66 -15.30
N ASP A 11 -4.18 -3.56 -14.66
CA ASP A 11 -4.26 -2.26 -15.31
C ASP A 11 -2.87 -1.60 -15.30
N PRO A 12 -2.21 -1.39 -16.44
CA PRO A 12 -0.86 -0.81 -16.50
C PRO A 12 -0.80 0.62 -15.98
N SER A 13 -1.93 1.32 -15.92
CA SER A 13 -2.00 2.67 -15.36
C SER A 13 -2.10 2.71 -13.83
N GLY A 14 -2.26 1.54 -13.19
CA GLY A 14 -2.51 1.42 -11.76
C GLY A 14 -3.88 1.95 -11.34
N PRO A 15 -4.26 1.82 -10.06
CA PRO A 15 -5.48 2.44 -9.57
C PRO A 15 -5.29 3.95 -9.45
N ALA A 16 -6.36 4.71 -9.72
CA ALA A 16 -6.35 6.15 -9.49
C ALA A 16 -6.18 6.43 -7.99
N LEU A 17 -5.30 7.37 -7.63
CA LEU A 17 -5.03 7.76 -6.25
C LEU A 17 -6.31 8.19 -5.52
N LYS A 18 -7.24 8.84 -6.22
CA LYS A 18 -8.54 9.22 -5.66
C LYS A 18 -9.35 8.01 -5.20
N ILE A 19 -9.36 6.92 -5.98
CA ILE A 19 -10.09 5.69 -5.64
C ILE A 19 -9.45 5.04 -4.41
N VAL A 20 -8.13 4.96 -4.36
CA VAL A 20 -7.40 4.43 -3.19
C VAL A 20 -7.72 5.25 -1.94
N LYS A 21 -7.68 6.58 -2.03
CA LYS A 21 -8.08 7.48 -0.94
C LYS A 21 -9.54 7.28 -0.49
N GLU A 22 -10.46 7.08 -1.43
CA GLU A 22 -11.87 6.81 -1.11
C GLU A 22 -12.05 5.46 -0.39
N LEU A 23 -11.34 4.42 -0.84
CA LEU A 23 -11.37 3.11 -0.19
C LEU A 23 -10.79 3.17 1.23
N MET A 24 -9.61 3.77 1.40
CA MET A 24 -9.02 4.02 2.74
C MET A 24 -9.98 4.79 3.64
N ARG A 25 -10.65 5.83 3.11
CA ARG A 25 -11.63 6.60 3.87
C ARG A 25 -12.82 5.77 4.31
N SER A 26 -13.27 4.83 3.48
CA SER A 26 -14.41 3.96 3.79
C SER A 26 -14.14 3.03 4.98
N ILE A 27 -12.87 2.72 5.26
CA ILE A 27 -12.42 1.90 6.39
C ILE A 27 -11.88 2.75 7.56
N GLY A 28 -12.16 4.05 7.59
CA GLY A 28 -11.78 4.91 8.70
C GLY A 28 -10.38 5.50 8.62
N TRP A 29 -9.73 5.48 7.46
CA TRP A 29 -8.36 5.98 7.28
C TRP A 29 -8.27 7.14 6.29
N GLU A 30 -7.43 8.13 6.60
CA GLU A 30 -7.03 9.16 5.66
C GLU A 30 -5.56 8.97 5.28
N ILE A 31 -5.25 9.23 4.01
CA ILE A 31 -3.88 9.17 3.50
C ILE A 31 -3.53 10.41 2.68
N ILE A 32 -2.24 10.74 2.72
CA ILE A 32 -1.60 11.66 1.78
C ILE A 32 -0.38 10.99 1.17
N LEU A 33 -0.11 11.29 -0.08
CA LEU A 33 1.07 10.83 -0.80
C LEU A 33 2.01 12.02 -0.94
N LEU A 34 3.27 11.82 -0.56
CA LEU A 34 4.36 12.76 -0.77
C LEU A 34 5.18 12.28 -1.96
N ASP A 35 5.55 13.20 -2.85
CA ASP A 35 6.49 12.92 -3.95
C ASP A 35 7.94 12.82 -3.43
N ASP A 36 8.89 12.58 -4.34
CA ASP A 36 10.33 12.50 -4.03
C ASP A 36 10.90 13.80 -3.41
N ASP A 37 10.25 14.93 -3.68
CA ASP A 37 10.56 16.24 -3.10
C ASP A 37 9.89 16.42 -1.72
N THR A 38 9.24 15.39 -1.18
CA THR A 38 8.46 15.37 0.07
C THR A 38 7.29 16.36 0.10
N LYS A 39 6.79 16.76 -1.07
CA LYS A 39 5.62 17.66 -1.20
C LYS A 39 4.36 16.82 -1.36
N VAL A 40 3.23 17.37 -0.88
CA VAL A 40 1.93 16.73 -1.06
C VAL A 40 1.64 16.59 -2.56
N TYR A 41 1.59 15.34 -3.02
CA TYR A 41 1.29 14.99 -4.38
C TYR A 41 -0.21 15.18 -4.67
N SER A 42 -0.51 15.82 -5.80
CA SER A 42 -1.87 16.21 -6.21
C SER A 42 -2.31 15.60 -7.55
N GLY A 43 -1.51 14.71 -8.14
CA GLY A 43 -1.88 14.02 -9.37
C GLY A 43 -2.89 12.90 -9.16
N ASP A 44 -3.34 12.32 -10.28
CA ASP A 44 -4.43 11.33 -10.28
C ASP A 44 -3.96 9.89 -10.07
N ARG A 45 -2.67 9.60 -10.20
CA ARG A 45 -2.11 8.24 -10.18
C ARG A 45 -1.26 8.00 -8.94
N LEU A 46 -1.03 6.74 -8.62
CA LEU A 46 0.02 6.37 -7.67
C LEU A 46 1.39 6.61 -8.31
N ILE A 47 2.34 7.03 -7.47
CA ILE A 47 3.73 7.26 -7.82
C ILE A 47 4.61 6.71 -6.70
N ASP A 48 5.90 6.58 -6.97
CA ASP A 48 6.90 6.39 -5.93
C ASP A 48 6.84 7.52 -4.90
N GLY A 49 7.06 7.19 -3.63
CA GLY A 49 7.15 8.20 -2.58
C GLY A 49 6.79 7.70 -1.19
N ILE A 50 6.41 8.64 -0.33
CA ILE A 50 6.03 8.37 1.06
C ILE A 50 4.53 8.55 1.20
N VAL A 51 3.84 7.53 1.71
CA VAL A 51 2.44 7.63 2.11
C VAL A 51 2.37 7.83 3.61
N LEU A 52 1.73 8.92 4.01
CA LEU A 52 1.39 9.19 5.40
C LEU A 52 -0.09 8.89 5.60
N GLY A 53 -0.45 8.30 6.74
CA GLY A 53 -1.84 7.98 7.03
C GLY A 53 -2.19 7.97 8.51
N TRP A 54 -3.46 8.19 8.81
CA TRP A 54 -4.00 8.22 10.17
C TRP A 54 -5.47 7.81 10.20
N LYS A 55 -5.95 7.42 11.38
CA LYS A 55 -7.37 7.11 11.62
C LYS A 55 -8.21 8.39 11.68
N ILE A 56 -9.37 8.38 11.03
CA ILE A 56 -10.25 9.56 10.85
C ILE A 56 -10.83 10.06 12.17
N ASP A 57 -11.05 9.14 13.10
CA ASP A 57 -11.61 9.35 14.44
C ASP A 57 -10.55 9.64 15.51
N ASP A 58 -9.27 9.65 15.16
CA ASP A 58 -8.21 10.07 16.08
C ASP A 58 -8.40 11.53 16.50
N ASN A 59 -8.13 11.82 17.79
CA ASN A 59 -8.28 13.16 18.36
C ASN A 59 -7.42 14.22 17.66
N ASN A 60 -6.32 13.81 17.01
CA ASN A 60 -5.40 14.67 16.29
C ASN A 60 -5.66 14.71 14.78
N ALA A 61 -6.63 13.97 14.25
CA ALA A 61 -6.91 13.91 12.81
C ALA A 61 -7.16 15.31 12.21
N ALA A 62 -7.87 16.18 12.94
CA ALA A 62 -8.09 17.57 12.51
C ALA A 62 -6.79 18.39 12.46
N GLN A 63 -5.83 18.13 13.36
CA GLN A 63 -4.54 18.81 13.36
C GLN A 63 -3.69 18.32 12.18
N LEU A 64 -3.61 17.00 11.98
CA LEU A 64 -2.92 16.38 10.86
C LEU A 64 -3.43 16.95 9.53
N ARG A 65 -4.74 16.94 9.26
CA ARG A 65 -5.33 17.52 8.02
C ARG A 65 -4.87 18.96 7.73
N ASN A 66 -4.65 19.76 8.77
CA ASN A 66 -4.30 21.17 8.66
C ASN A 66 -2.79 21.45 8.74
N LEU A 67 -1.95 20.41 8.81
CA LEU A 67 -0.51 20.57 8.74
C LEU A 67 -0.12 21.21 7.42
N LYS A 68 0.79 22.19 7.52
CA LYS A 68 1.28 22.95 6.37
C LYS A 68 2.56 22.37 5.79
N ASP A 69 3.30 21.60 6.58
CA ASP A 69 4.59 21.05 6.18
C ASP A 69 4.74 19.58 6.60
N TYR A 70 4.37 18.67 5.70
CA TYR A 70 4.45 17.22 5.94
C TYR A 70 5.86 16.65 5.69
N LYS A 71 6.86 17.47 5.37
CA LYS A 71 8.26 17.03 5.27
C LYS A 71 9.08 17.30 6.53
N ASP A 72 8.55 18.11 7.44
CA ASP A 72 9.25 18.49 8.65
C ASP A 72 9.16 17.35 9.68
N ASN A 73 10.22 16.56 9.74
CA ASN A 73 10.29 15.44 10.67
C ASN A 73 10.19 15.88 12.13
N GLU A 74 10.61 17.10 12.51
CA GLU A 74 10.46 17.57 13.88
C GLU A 74 8.99 17.82 14.23
N VAL A 75 8.21 18.30 13.26
CA VAL A 75 6.76 18.49 13.38
C VAL A 75 6.02 17.15 13.44
N LEU A 76 6.47 16.15 12.68
CA LEU A 76 5.82 14.85 12.61
C LEU A 76 6.20 13.89 13.76
N LEU A 77 7.39 14.06 14.36
CA LEU A 77 7.93 13.15 15.37
C LEU A 77 6.99 12.88 16.56
N PRO A 78 6.29 13.87 17.14
CA PRO A 78 5.33 13.61 18.20
C PRO A 78 4.21 12.65 17.78
N TYR A 79 3.65 12.82 16.57
CA TYR A 79 2.58 11.96 16.06
C TYR A 79 3.05 10.54 15.76
N TYR A 80 4.33 10.37 15.37
CA TYR A 80 4.93 9.04 15.25
C TYR A 80 5.12 8.38 16.61
N ASN A 81 5.58 9.11 17.61
CA ASN A 81 5.83 8.57 18.95
C ASN A 81 4.55 8.19 19.69
N ASP A 82 3.44 8.89 19.42
CA ASP A 82 2.15 8.68 20.07
C ASP A 82 1.25 7.68 19.32
N ASP A 83 1.76 6.94 18.32
CA ASP A 83 0.96 6.00 17.52
C ASP A 83 -0.28 6.67 16.88
N VAL A 84 -0.11 7.88 16.35
CA VAL A 84 -1.18 8.65 15.70
C VAL A 84 -0.98 8.72 14.19
N LEU A 85 0.28 8.83 13.74
CA LEU A 85 0.64 8.94 12.35
C LEU A 85 1.44 7.71 11.90
N GLY A 86 0.97 7.09 10.82
CA GLY A 86 1.66 6.02 10.11
C GLY A 86 2.39 6.57 8.89
N SER A 87 3.49 5.91 8.52
CA SER A 87 4.26 6.26 7.33
C SER A 87 4.84 5.02 6.68
N VAL A 88 4.64 4.91 5.38
CA VAL A 88 5.18 3.84 4.55
C VAL A 88 5.82 4.43 3.30
N GLU A 89 6.88 3.80 2.84
CA GLU A 89 7.46 4.07 1.52
C GLU A 89 6.76 3.15 0.51
N MET A 90 6.44 3.71 -0.66
CA MET A 90 5.80 3.00 -1.74
C MET A 90 6.65 3.13 -2.99
N TYR A 91 6.93 1.99 -3.62
CA TYR A 91 7.54 1.87 -4.93
C TYR A 91 6.51 1.31 -5.90
N VAL A 92 6.42 1.90 -7.10
CA VAL A 92 5.41 1.65 -8.11
C VAL A 92 6.09 1.39 -9.45
N GLU A 93 5.82 0.23 -10.03
CA GLU A 93 6.26 -0.12 -11.37
C GLU A 93 5.06 -0.28 -12.31
N THR A 94 4.96 0.62 -13.27
CA THR A 94 4.01 0.52 -14.39
C THR A 94 4.66 -0.25 -15.55
N GLU A 95 3.86 -1.00 -16.29
CA GLU A 95 4.33 -1.95 -17.32
C GLU A 95 5.13 -3.14 -16.75
N TYR A 96 4.92 -3.44 -15.47
CA TYR A 96 5.54 -4.57 -14.78
C TYR A 96 5.41 -5.88 -15.57
N LYS A 97 6.50 -6.65 -15.62
CA LYS A 97 6.50 -8.02 -16.16
C LYS A 97 7.35 -8.93 -15.29
N LEU A 98 6.73 -9.97 -14.75
CA LEU A 98 7.43 -10.97 -13.94
C LEU A 98 8.61 -11.61 -14.70
N SER A 99 8.46 -11.88 -16.00
CA SER A 99 9.50 -12.50 -16.84
C SER A 99 10.72 -11.62 -17.11
N GLU A 100 10.63 -10.31 -16.86
CA GLU A 100 11.78 -9.41 -16.96
C GLU A 100 12.56 -9.35 -15.64
N ASN A 101 11.92 -9.72 -14.54
CA ASN A 101 12.49 -9.73 -13.19
C ASN A 101 12.99 -11.12 -12.75
N LEU A 102 12.38 -12.20 -13.26
CA LEU A 102 12.71 -13.58 -12.91
C LEU A 102 12.96 -14.44 -14.15
N ASN A 103 13.92 -15.36 -14.04
CA ASN A 103 14.21 -16.38 -15.03
C ASN A 103 13.24 -17.59 -14.92
N LYS A 104 13.37 -18.56 -15.82
CA LYS A 104 12.43 -19.71 -15.90
C LYS A 104 12.52 -20.64 -14.70
N GLU A 105 13.72 -20.86 -14.20
CA GLU A 105 13.98 -21.66 -13.01
C GLU A 105 13.36 -20.99 -11.77
N GLU A 106 13.56 -19.68 -11.59
CA GLU A 106 12.98 -18.89 -10.50
C GLU A 106 11.44 -18.87 -10.56
N ILE A 107 10.87 -18.74 -11.76
CA ILE A 107 9.41 -18.82 -11.94
C ILE A 107 8.90 -20.22 -11.55
N LYS A 108 9.66 -21.28 -11.85
CA LYS A 108 9.27 -22.64 -11.49
C LYS A 108 9.29 -22.84 -9.98
N GLU A 109 10.31 -22.34 -9.30
CA GLU A 109 10.39 -22.34 -7.83
C GLU A 109 9.20 -21.58 -7.24
N LEU A 110 8.90 -20.40 -7.76
CA LEU A 110 7.73 -19.61 -7.34
C LEU A 110 6.40 -20.37 -7.54
N VAL A 111 6.25 -21.12 -8.63
CA VAL A 111 5.06 -21.97 -8.85
C VAL A 111 4.95 -23.08 -7.81
N GLU A 112 6.07 -23.65 -7.37
CA GLU A 112 6.13 -24.68 -6.33
C GLU A 112 5.78 -24.09 -4.95
N ASP A 113 6.21 -22.85 -4.68
CA ASP A 113 6.02 -22.19 -3.40
C ASP A 113 4.60 -21.64 -3.21
N ILE A 114 4.11 -20.86 -4.17
CA ILE A 114 2.88 -20.05 -4.01
C ILE A 114 1.73 -20.51 -4.92
N GLY A 115 1.99 -21.54 -5.72
CA GLY A 115 1.03 -22.16 -6.61
C GLY A 115 0.89 -21.45 -7.96
N LYS A 116 0.63 -22.26 -9.00
CA LYS A 116 0.51 -21.80 -10.39
C LYS A 116 -0.53 -20.68 -10.60
N SER A 117 -1.66 -20.72 -9.89
CA SER A 117 -2.73 -19.73 -10.08
C SER A 117 -2.27 -18.32 -9.73
N ASN A 118 -1.51 -18.16 -8.64
CA ASN A 118 -0.99 -16.87 -8.20
C ASN A 118 0.10 -16.36 -9.15
N VAL A 119 1.03 -17.24 -9.55
CA VAL A 119 2.06 -16.91 -10.54
C VAL A 119 1.44 -16.49 -11.88
N ASP A 120 0.40 -17.18 -12.35
CA ASP A 120 -0.31 -16.81 -13.59
C ASP A 120 -0.95 -15.40 -13.49
N ILE A 121 -1.33 -14.93 -12.30
CA ILE A 121 -1.85 -13.57 -12.08
C ILE A 121 -0.69 -12.56 -12.07
N MET A 122 0.40 -12.84 -11.36
CA MET A 122 1.59 -11.98 -11.36
C MET A 122 2.15 -11.80 -12.78
N GLN A 123 2.23 -12.87 -13.56
CA GLN A 123 2.68 -12.82 -14.96
C GLN A 123 1.78 -12.00 -15.89
N LYS A 124 0.48 -11.90 -15.57
CA LYS A 124 -0.49 -11.11 -16.34
C LYS A 124 -0.69 -9.70 -15.79
N SER A 125 -0.05 -9.38 -14.67
CA SER A 125 -0.10 -8.05 -14.09
C SER A 125 0.77 -7.11 -14.91
N SER A 126 0.38 -5.85 -14.98
CA SER A 126 1.13 -4.79 -15.67
C SER A 126 1.39 -3.59 -14.75
N PHE A 127 1.02 -3.74 -13.48
CA PHE A 127 1.29 -2.81 -12.41
C PHE A 127 1.71 -3.59 -11.18
N PHE A 128 2.74 -3.10 -10.51
CA PHE A 128 3.25 -3.62 -9.25
C PHE A 128 3.44 -2.45 -8.28
N ALA A 129 3.06 -2.64 -7.02
CA ALA A 129 3.45 -1.76 -5.93
C ALA A 129 4.07 -2.59 -4.79
N SER A 130 5.25 -2.16 -4.32
CA SER A 130 5.85 -2.60 -3.06
C SER A 130 5.64 -1.50 -2.02
N ILE A 131 5.12 -1.87 -0.86
CA ILE A 131 4.86 -0.95 0.24
C ILE A 131 5.63 -1.46 1.43
N ARG A 132 6.51 -0.62 1.96
CA ARG A 132 7.43 -0.97 3.04
C ARG A 132 7.37 0.06 4.15
N THR A 133 7.43 -0.39 5.39
CA THR A 133 7.67 0.53 6.52
C THR A 133 9.13 0.95 6.54
N SER A 134 9.40 2.26 6.59
CA SER A 134 10.75 2.76 6.84
C SER A 134 11.20 2.38 8.27
N SER A 135 12.48 2.05 8.46
CA SER A 135 13.05 1.61 9.73
C SER A 135 12.87 2.65 10.85
N GLY A 136 12.08 2.29 11.87
CA GLY A 136 11.96 3.03 13.14
C GLY A 136 10.55 3.33 13.62
N ARG A 137 9.50 2.62 13.19
CA ARG A 137 8.12 3.08 13.43
C ARG A 137 7.12 2.03 13.91
N ASN A 138 5.97 2.61 14.20
CA ASN A 138 4.98 2.37 15.23
C ASN A 138 3.85 1.48 14.71
N GLU A 139 2.91 1.05 15.56
CA GLU A 139 1.88 0.06 15.21
C GLU A 139 1.00 0.56 14.04
N ILE A 140 0.71 1.87 14.01
CA ILE A 140 -0.06 2.53 12.95
C ILE A 140 0.62 2.42 11.58
N SER A 141 1.95 2.42 11.50
CA SER A 141 2.65 2.29 10.22
C SER A 141 2.48 0.90 9.61
N HIS A 142 2.42 -0.14 10.44
CA HIS A 142 2.16 -1.51 9.98
C HIS A 142 0.71 -1.69 9.51
N GLU A 143 -0.26 -1.16 10.26
CA GLU A 143 -1.67 -1.18 9.85
C GLU A 143 -1.85 -0.44 8.52
N LEU A 144 -1.24 0.74 8.38
CA LEU A 144 -1.26 1.51 7.13
C LEU A 144 -0.67 0.72 5.95
N GLN A 145 0.43 0.01 6.17
CA GLN A 145 1.12 -0.78 5.16
C GLN A 145 0.20 -1.84 4.55
N TYR A 146 -0.44 -2.63 5.42
CA TYR A 146 -1.39 -3.67 5.04
C TYR A 146 -2.60 -3.08 4.30
N LEU A 147 -3.23 -2.06 4.90
CA LEU A 147 -4.46 -1.47 4.36
C LEU A 147 -4.23 -0.80 3.01
N LEU A 148 -3.08 -0.16 2.81
CA LEU A 148 -2.73 0.48 1.54
C LEU A 148 -2.55 -0.56 0.44
N ALA A 149 -1.82 -1.65 0.70
CA ALA A 149 -1.61 -2.72 -0.26
C ALA A 149 -2.93 -3.37 -0.67
N TYR A 150 -3.76 -3.67 0.34
CA TYR A 150 -5.11 -4.20 0.14
C TYR A 150 -5.97 -3.24 -0.71
N ALA A 151 -5.92 -1.93 -0.44
CA ALA A 151 -6.66 -0.91 -1.18
C ALA A 151 -6.31 -0.84 -2.66
N ILE A 152 -5.02 -0.95 -2.96
CA ILE A 152 -4.51 -0.92 -4.33
C ILE A 152 -5.04 -2.13 -5.11
N CYS A 153 -4.95 -3.32 -4.52
CA CYS A 153 -5.48 -4.54 -5.14
C CYS A 153 -7.00 -4.50 -5.29
N LEU A 154 -7.75 -4.01 -4.29
CA LEU A 154 -9.20 -3.95 -4.37
C LEU A 154 -9.69 -2.95 -5.44
N ALA A 155 -9.02 -1.80 -5.58
CA ALA A 155 -9.40 -0.76 -6.53
C ALA A 155 -9.47 -1.25 -7.99
N ASN A 156 -8.58 -2.16 -8.37
CA ASN A 156 -8.47 -2.66 -9.74
C ASN A 156 -8.68 -4.17 -9.89
N GLY A 157 -8.82 -4.90 -8.78
CA GLY A 157 -8.67 -6.35 -8.76
C GLY A 157 -7.21 -6.76 -8.98
N GLY A 158 -6.80 -7.85 -8.34
CA GLY A 158 -5.39 -8.23 -8.38
C GLY A 158 -5.01 -9.33 -7.41
N LEU A 159 -3.71 -9.44 -7.17
CA LEU A 159 -3.12 -10.30 -6.17
C LEU A 159 -2.46 -9.43 -5.10
N PHE A 160 -2.84 -9.63 -3.85
CA PHE A 160 -2.21 -9.06 -2.67
C PHE A 160 -1.39 -10.15 -1.99
N GLU A 161 -0.15 -9.83 -1.62
CA GLU A 161 0.80 -10.71 -0.94
C GLU A 161 1.07 -10.18 0.46
N ASP A 162 0.76 -10.98 1.47
CA ASP A 162 1.09 -10.77 2.87
C ASP A 162 2.34 -11.60 3.22
N GLU A 163 3.51 -10.96 3.13
CA GLU A 163 4.80 -11.61 3.40
C GLU A 163 4.91 -12.09 4.86
N MET A 164 4.23 -11.43 5.81
CA MET A 164 4.29 -11.84 7.22
C MET A 164 3.64 -13.21 7.45
N GLN A 165 2.55 -13.47 6.74
CA GLN A 165 1.80 -14.72 6.85
C GLN A 165 2.19 -15.74 5.77
N GLY A 166 2.90 -15.31 4.72
CA GLY A 166 3.12 -16.09 3.51
C GLY A 166 1.81 -16.35 2.76
N GLU A 167 0.83 -15.45 2.90
CA GLU A 167 -0.51 -15.62 2.35
C GLU A 167 -0.72 -14.75 1.10
N TYR A 168 -1.51 -15.27 0.17
CA TYR A 168 -1.82 -14.63 -1.10
C TYR A 168 -3.33 -14.52 -1.26
N TYR A 169 -3.79 -13.29 -1.47
CA TYR A 169 -5.21 -12.99 -1.58
C TYR A 169 -5.50 -12.45 -2.97
N GLN A 170 -6.25 -13.23 -3.75
CA GLN A 170 -6.82 -12.74 -4.99
C GLN A 170 -8.05 -11.89 -4.67
N LEU A 171 -7.96 -10.59 -4.93
CA LEU A 171 -9.06 -9.65 -4.74
C LEU A 171 -9.75 -9.39 -6.07
N GLU A 172 -11.07 -9.56 -6.10
CA GLU A 172 -11.88 -9.10 -7.21
C GLU A 172 -12.11 -7.59 -7.09
N LYS A 173 -12.28 -6.92 -8.23
CA LYS A 173 -12.66 -5.51 -8.24
C LYS A 173 -14.06 -5.36 -7.65
N ALA A 174 -14.15 -5.05 -6.37
CA ALA A 174 -15.40 -4.82 -5.67
C ALA A 174 -15.42 -3.40 -5.11
N SER A 175 -16.57 -2.74 -5.22
CA SER A 175 -16.79 -1.36 -4.76
C SER A 175 -16.89 -1.21 -3.23
N VAL A 176 -16.50 -2.21 -2.45
CA VAL A 176 -16.62 -2.23 -0.98
C VAL A 176 -15.45 -2.99 -0.37
N MET A 177 -14.68 -2.31 0.49
CA MET A 177 -13.69 -2.95 1.37
C MET A 177 -14.39 -3.67 2.54
N PRO A 178 -13.84 -4.80 3.02
CA PRO A 178 -14.19 -5.34 4.33
C PRO A 178 -13.84 -4.33 5.44
N SER A 179 -14.59 -4.35 6.55
CA SER A 179 -14.30 -3.50 7.71
C SER A 179 -13.01 -3.95 8.42
N VAL A 180 -12.29 -3.02 9.07
CA VAL A 180 -11.06 -3.32 9.83
C VAL A 180 -11.28 -4.44 10.87
N GLU A 181 -12.44 -4.45 11.53
CA GLU A 181 -12.84 -5.49 12.50
C GLU A 181 -12.93 -6.90 11.90
N SER A 182 -13.15 -7.02 10.60
CA SER A 182 -13.21 -8.32 9.91
C SER A 182 -11.85 -8.84 9.47
N LEU A 183 -10.80 -8.02 9.61
CA LEU A 183 -9.42 -8.32 9.21
C LEU A 183 -8.55 -8.81 10.39
N GLY A 184 -9.09 -8.84 11.61
CA GLY A 184 -8.46 -9.51 12.76
C GLY A 184 -7.36 -8.70 13.48
N PHE A 185 -7.33 -7.38 13.27
CA PHE A 185 -6.49 -6.43 14.02
C PHE A 185 -7.23 -5.90 15.25
#